data_AF-A0A1L7STI0-F1
#
_entry.id   AF-A0A1L7STI0-F1
#
_cell.length_a   1.000
_cell.length_b   1.000
_cell.length_c   1.000
_cell.angle_alpha   90.00
_cell.angle_beta   90.00
_cell.angle_gamma   90.00
#
_symmetry.space_group_name_H-M   'P 1'
#
loop_
_entity.id
_entity.type
_entity.pdbx_description
1 polymer ?
#
loop_
_entity_poly.entity_id
_entity_poly.type
_entity_poly.pdbx_seq_one_letter_code
_entity_poly.pdbx_strand_id
1 'polypeptide(L)'
;MGAMNAKKFREWSDRWNEDFRHYYYVKRANGYYPSLLHFTSKYKDIYEVNFDNLKETLHIILPKDDYYHKDVSAQKAIRKQLEKAITKEMPRYWVKDDVRHREVEDRFAREVEEHYQEEKTKVPRGGK
;
A
#
# COMPACT_ATOMS: atom_id res chain seq x y z
N MET A 1 -25.56 -20.08 4.35
CA MET A 1 -25.12 -18.67 4.16
C MET A 1 -23.73 -18.37 4.77
N GLY A 2 -22.79 -19.34 4.89
CA GLY A 2 -21.46 -19.08 5.49
C GLY A 2 -20.30 -18.86 4.49
N ALA A 3 -20.35 -19.51 3.33
CA ALA A 3 -19.27 -19.46 2.34
C ALA A 3 -19.20 -18.13 1.56
N MET A 4 -20.34 -17.45 1.38
CA MET A 4 -20.44 -16.19 0.64
C MET A 4 -19.81 -15.02 1.43
N ASN A 5 -19.92 -15.04 2.76
CA ASN A 5 -19.30 -14.05 3.65
C ASN A 5 -17.78 -14.27 3.76
N ALA A 6 -17.31 -15.52 3.84
CA ALA A 6 -15.89 -15.83 3.89
C ALA A 6 -15.16 -15.48 2.58
N LYS A 7 -15.77 -15.74 1.42
CA LYS A 7 -15.19 -15.39 0.12
C LYS A 7 -15.07 -13.88 -0.06
N LYS A 8 -16.12 -13.12 0.24
CA LYS A 8 -16.10 -11.65 0.18
C LYS A 8 -15.11 -11.04 1.17
N PHE A 9 -15.05 -11.55 2.39
CA PHE A 9 -14.07 -11.10 3.39
C PHE A 9 -12.64 -11.35 2.92
N ARG A 10 -12.39 -12.47 2.23
CA ARG A 10 -11.07 -12.79 1.66
C ARG A 10 -10.70 -11.89 0.49
N GLU A 11 -11.62 -11.68 -0.46
CA GLU A 11 -11.46 -10.73 -1.57
C GLU A 11 -11.22 -9.30 -1.06
N TRP A 12 -11.85 -8.94 0.05
CA TRP A 12 -11.72 -7.63 0.69
C TRP A 12 -10.40 -7.49 1.47
N SER A 13 -9.96 -8.56 2.17
CA SER A 13 -8.62 -8.64 2.78
C SER A 13 -7.50 -8.58 1.74
N ASP A 14 -7.70 -9.19 0.57
CA ASP A 14 -6.74 -9.15 -0.54
C ASP A 14 -6.67 -7.75 -1.16
N ARG A 15 -7.83 -7.07 -1.29
CA ARG A 15 -7.87 -5.65 -1.69
C ARG A 15 -7.18 -4.74 -0.67
N TRP A 16 -7.45 -4.95 0.61
CA TRP A 16 -6.84 -4.17 1.70
C TRP A 16 -5.32 -4.29 1.67
N ASN A 17 -4.81 -5.52 1.58
CA ASN A 17 -3.38 -5.70 1.50
C ASN A 17 -2.77 -5.09 0.20
N GLU A 18 -3.55 -4.93 -0.88
CA GLU A 18 -3.08 -4.32 -2.16
C GLU A 18 -2.79 -2.85 -1.95
N ASP A 19 -3.75 -2.10 -1.44
CA ASP A 19 -3.59 -0.66 -1.22
C ASP A 19 -2.41 -0.36 -0.27
N PHE A 20 -2.19 -1.22 0.73
CA PHE A 20 -1.11 -1.07 1.70
C PHE A 20 0.29 -1.49 1.23
N ARG A 21 0.39 -2.04 0.01
CA ARG A 21 1.67 -2.40 -0.60
C ARG A 21 2.29 -1.24 -1.38
N HIS A 22 1.50 -0.19 -1.65
CA HIS A 22 1.88 0.91 -2.52
C HIS A 22 2.46 2.08 -1.73
N TYR A 23 3.70 2.44 -2.06
CA TYR A 23 4.45 3.50 -1.43
C TYR A 23 4.71 4.63 -2.42
N TYR A 24 4.27 5.84 -2.07
CA TYR A 24 4.41 7.02 -2.90
C TYR A 24 5.45 7.96 -2.29
N TYR A 25 6.36 8.42 -3.13
CA TYR A 25 7.39 9.39 -2.77
C TYR A 25 7.42 10.51 -3.80
N VAL A 26 7.71 11.72 -3.31
CA VAL A 26 7.87 12.91 -4.14
C VAL A 26 9.35 13.29 -4.16
N LYS A 27 9.84 13.69 -5.33
CA LYS A 27 11.19 14.21 -5.47
C LYS A 27 11.34 15.51 -4.68
N ARG A 28 12.44 15.62 -3.94
CA ARG A 28 12.80 16.79 -3.13
C ARG A 28 14.01 17.56 -3.69
N ALA A 29 14.93 16.88 -4.37
CA ALA A 29 16.16 17.48 -4.86
C ALA A 29 16.61 16.86 -6.20
N ASN A 30 17.36 17.64 -6.98
CA ASN A 30 18.01 17.20 -8.21
C ASN A 30 19.24 16.33 -7.92
N GLY A 31 19.71 15.59 -8.93
CA GLY A 31 20.83 14.65 -8.76
C GLY A 31 20.43 13.31 -8.12
N TYR A 32 19.14 12.99 -8.09
CA TYR A 32 18.59 11.74 -7.58
C TYR A 32 18.87 10.53 -8.47
N TYR A 33 19.19 10.75 -9.75
CA TYR A 33 19.24 9.68 -10.74
C TYR A 33 20.25 8.57 -10.41
N PRO A 34 21.49 8.85 -9.95
CA PRO A 34 22.42 7.80 -9.54
C PRO A 34 21.94 7.00 -8.33
N SER A 35 21.31 7.65 -7.34
CA SER A 35 20.80 6.96 -6.15
C SER A 35 19.55 6.12 -6.48
N LEU A 36 18.69 6.61 -7.37
CA LEU A 36 17.57 5.86 -7.91
C LEU A 36 18.03 4.61 -8.67
N LEU A 37 19.00 4.75 -9.59
CA LEU A 37 19.56 3.62 -10.32
C LEU A 37 20.21 2.59 -9.38
N HIS A 38 20.96 3.05 -8.38
CA HIS A 38 21.54 2.15 -7.38
C HIS A 38 20.45 1.39 -6.62
N PHE A 39 19.40 2.10 -6.18
CA PHE A 39 18.28 1.51 -5.47
C PHE A 39 17.55 0.47 -6.32
N THR A 40 17.16 0.81 -7.54
CA THR A 40 16.43 -0.13 -8.42
C THR A 40 17.25 -1.35 -8.79
N SER A 41 18.57 -1.19 -8.99
CA SER A 41 19.46 -2.34 -9.22
C SER A 41 19.59 -3.24 -8.00
N LYS A 42 19.65 -2.68 -6.79
CA LYS A 42 19.87 -3.41 -5.54
C LYS A 42 18.63 -4.16 -5.05
N TYR A 43 17.44 -3.60 -5.30
CA TYR A 43 16.17 -4.15 -4.82
C TYR A 43 15.27 -4.65 -5.95
N LYS A 44 15.82 -4.89 -7.15
CA LYS A 44 15.08 -5.27 -8.36
C LYS A 44 14.11 -6.45 -8.17
N ASP A 45 14.51 -7.44 -7.38
CA ASP A 45 13.71 -8.66 -7.13
C ASP A 45 12.95 -8.60 -5.80
N ILE A 46 13.03 -7.47 -5.10
CA ILE A 46 12.42 -7.25 -3.78
C ILE A 46 11.25 -6.28 -3.90
N TYR A 47 11.39 -5.21 -4.68
CA TYR A 47 10.36 -4.20 -4.88
C TYR A 47 10.19 -3.90 -6.36
N GLU A 48 8.96 -3.71 -6.80
CA GLU A 48 8.71 -3.05 -8.09
C GLU A 48 8.79 -1.54 -7.87
N VAL A 49 9.56 -0.87 -8.72
CA VAL A 49 9.86 0.56 -8.61
C VAL A 49 9.53 1.26 -9.92
N ASN A 50 8.51 2.10 -9.88
CA ASN A 50 8.01 2.87 -11.01
C ASN A 50 8.30 4.35 -10.79
N PHE A 51 9.00 4.97 -11.73
CA PHE A 51 9.32 6.40 -11.67
C PHE A 51 8.57 7.15 -12.77
N ASP A 52 7.71 8.10 -12.36
CA ASP A 52 7.02 9.01 -13.25
C ASP A 52 7.83 10.31 -13.39
N ASN A 53 8.54 10.43 -14.52
CA ASN A 53 9.38 11.58 -14.85
C ASN A 53 8.58 12.89 -14.93
N LEU A 54 7.31 12.84 -15.36
CA LEU A 54 6.49 14.04 -15.58
C LEU A 54 5.97 14.59 -14.25
N LYS A 55 5.56 13.69 -13.35
CA LYS A 55 5.05 14.07 -12.02
C LYS A 55 6.15 14.17 -10.97
N GLU A 56 7.37 13.78 -11.32
CA GLU A 56 8.51 13.67 -10.40
C GLU A 56 8.19 12.81 -9.16
N THR A 57 7.40 11.74 -9.36
CA THR A 57 6.95 10.85 -8.29
C THR A 57 7.51 9.46 -8.46
N LEU A 58 7.94 8.88 -7.35
CA LEU A 58 8.40 7.50 -7.26
C LEU A 58 7.34 6.66 -6.57
N HIS A 59 6.96 5.57 -7.23
CA HIS A 59 6.01 4.59 -6.73
C HIS A 59 6.72 3.26 -6.51
N ILE A 60 6.62 2.72 -5.30
CA ILE A 60 7.27 1.46 -4.90
C ILE A 60 6.19 0.50 -4.44
N ILE A 61 6.20 -0.71 -4.97
CA ILE A 61 5.19 -1.73 -4.73
C ILE A 61 5.86 -2.92 -4.04
N LEU A 62 5.33 -3.29 -2.88
CA LEU A 62 5.77 -4.48 -2.14
C LEU A 62 5.25 -5.76 -2.83
N PRO A 63 6.02 -6.87 -2.78
CA PRO A 63 5.70 -8.09 -3.51
C PRO A 63 4.45 -8.79 -2.97
N LYS A 64 3.65 -9.33 -3.90
CA LYS A 64 2.30 -9.83 -3.59
C LYS A 64 2.28 -11.06 -2.71
N ASP A 65 2.99 -12.09 -3.14
CA ASP A 65 2.94 -13.41 -2.53
C ASP A 65 3.52 -13.42 -1.12
N ASP A 66 4.48 -12.51 -0.85
CA ASP A 66 5.08 -12.39 0.47
C ASP A 66 4.26 -11.52 1.42
N TYR A 67 3.54 -10.51 0.94
CA TYR A 67 2.93 -9.51 1.81
C TYR A 67 1.54 -9.92 2.37
N TYR A 68 0.73 -10.66 1.60
CA TYR A 68 -0.68 -10.91 1.92
C TYR A 68 -0.91 -11.99 2.96
N HIS A 69 0.01 -12.95 2.99
CA HIS A 69 -0.07 -14.11 3.88
C HIS A 69 0.67 -13.88 5.20
N LYS A 70 1.31 -12.72 5.36
CA LYS A 70 2.02 -12.32 6.57
C LYS A 70 1.08 -11.63 7.55
N ASP A 71 1.35 -11.85 8.84
CA ASP A 71 0.64 -11.15 9.90
C ASP A 71 0.98 -9.64 9.92
N VAL A 72 0.18 -8.86 10.66
CA VAL A 72 0.33 -7.40 10.74
C VAL A 72 1.71 -6.96 11.25
N SER A 73 2.35 -7.73 12.15
CA SER A 73 3.68 -7.41 12.66
C SER A 73 4.74 -7.59 11.57
N ALA A 74 4.66 -8.70 10.84
CA ALA A 74 5.54 -8.98 9.71
C ALA A 74 5.35 -7.97 8.56
N GLN A 75 4.12 -7.58 8.26
CA GLN A 75 3.83 -6.50 7.32
C GLN A 75 4.48 -5.19 7.77
N LYS A 76 4.28 -4.76 9.03
CA LYS A 76 4.94 -3.56 9.60
C LYS A 76 6.46 -3.62 9.50
N ALA A 77 7.06 -4.79 9.69
CA ALA A 77 8.51 -4.97 9.56
C ALA A 77 8.98 -4.72 8.11
N ILE A 78 8.28 -5.24 7.10
CA ILE A 78 8.58 -5.01 5.68
C ILE A 78 8.49 -3.52 5.34
N ARG A 79 7.43 -2.85 5.80
CA ARG A 79 7.25 -1.40 5.61
C ARG A 79 8.43 -0.61 6.18
N LYS A 80 8.83 -0.94 7.41
CA LYS A 80 9.97 -0.30 8.08
C LYS A 80 11.31 -0.59 7.38
N GLN A 81 11.46 -1.77 6.77
CA GLN A 81 12.62 -2.09 5.96
C GLN A 81 12.70 -1.23 4.69
N LEU A 82 11.57 -1.07 3.97
CA LEU A 82 11.50 -0.18 2.82
C LEU A 82 11.88 1.26 3.22
N GLU A 83 11.26 1.80 4.27
CA GLU A 83 11.55 3.18 4.73
C GLU A 83 13.03 3.37 5.10
N LYS A 84 13.66 2.38 5.74
CA LYS A 84 15.10 2.38 6.01
C LYS A 84 15.93 2.30 4.73
N ALA A 85 15.53 1.48 3.76
CA ALA A 85 16.23 1.34 2.48
C ALA A 85 16.23 2.67 1.70
N ILE A 86 15.08 3.34 1.62
CA ILE A 86 14.97 4.67 1.00
C ILE A 86 15.85 5.69 1.71
N THR A 87 15.78 5.73 3.04
CA THR A 87 16.57 6.68 3.85
C THR A 87 18.07 6.47 3.67
N LYS A 88 18.52 5.22 3.55
CA LYS A 88 19.92 4.86 3.42
C LYS A 88 20.47 5.12 2.01
N GLU A 89 19.75 4.67 0.99
CA GLU A 89 20.27 4.61 -0.39
C GLU A 89 19.92 5.85 -1.20
N MET A 90 18.81 6.51 -0.87
CA MET A 90 18.38 7.75 -1.55
C MET A 90 18.11 8.88 -0.54
N PRO A 91 19.07 9.18 0.36
CA PRO A 91 18.88 10.20 1.38
C PRO A 91 18.64 11.56 0.71
N ARG A 92 17.68 12.33 1.25
CA ARG A 92 17.41 13.73 0.88
C ARG A 92 16.80 13.97 -0.51
N TYR A 93 16.77 12.97 -1.38
CA TYR A 93 16.20 13.10 -2.73
C TYR A 93 14.71 12.81 -2.80
N TRP A 94 14.20 11.98 -1.89
CA TRP A 94 12.80 11.55 -1.86
C TRP A 94 12.20 11.82 -0.50
N VAL A 95 10.94 12.26 -0.49
CA VAL A 95 10.13 12.38 0.73
C VAL A 95 8.87 11.54 0.55
N LYS A 96 8.42 10.86 1.60
CA LYS A 96 7.19 10.09 1.56
C LYS A 96 6.02 11.05 1.32
N ASP A 97 5.14 10.68 0.38
CA ASP A 97 3.92 11.43 0.12
C ASP A 97 2.85 10.95 1.11
N ASP A 98 2.94 11.46 2.35
CA ASP A 98 1.99 11.12 3.42
C ASP A 98 0.56 11.59 3.09
N VAL A 99 0.41 12.60 2.22
CA VAL A 99 -0.92 13.08 1.79
C VAL A 99 -1.58 12.03 0.90
N ARG A 100 -0.89 11.55 -0.14
CA ARG A 100 -1.42 10.45 -0.97
C ARG A 100 -1.64 9.16 -0.18
N HIS A 101 -0.76 8.86 0.78
CA HIS A 101 -0.94 7.71 1.68
C HIS A 101 -2.23 7.85 2.50
N ARG A 102 -2.47 9.02 3.09
CA ARG A 102 -3.71 9.28 3.85
C ARG A 102 -4.95 9.31 2.96
N GLU A 103 -4.88 9.86 1.76
CA GLU A 103 -6.02 9.88 0.84
C GLU A 103 -6.48 8.46 0.46
N VAL A 104 -5.54 7.53 0.29
CA VAL A 104 -5.83 6.11 0.06
C VAL A 104 -6.47 5.49 1.31
N GLU A 105 -5.92 5.77 2.50
CA GLU A 105 -6.48 5.29 3.78
C GLU A 105 -7.90 5.86 4.07
N ASP A 106 -8.15 7.14 3.77
CA ASP A 106 -9.42 7.84 4.00
C ASP A 106 -10.49 7.47 2.96
N ARG A 107 -10.10 7.26 1.70
CA ARG A 107 -11.01 6.69 0.69
C ARG A 107 -11.43 5.29 1.11
N PHE A 108 -10.50 4.50 1.60
CA PHE A 108 -10.78 3.17 2.12
C PHE A 108 -11.73 3.21 3.32
N ALA A 109 -11.47 4.03 4.34
CA ALA A 109 -12.33 4.13 5.53
C ALA A 109 -13.81 4.41 5.18
N ARG A 110 -14.04 5.26 4.17
CA ARG A 110 -15.38 5.54 3.63
C ARG A 110 -15.99 4.34 2.91
N GLU A 111 -15.25 3.68 2.04
CA GLU A 111 -15.72 2.46 1.35
C GLU A 111 -16.01 1.31 2.34
N VAL A 112 -15.26 1.22 3.44
CA VAL A 112 -15.54 0.29 4.55
C VAL A 112 -16.88 0.62 5.21
N GLU A 113 -17.04 1.87 5.62
CA GLU A 113 -18.23 2.31 6.34
C GLU A 113 -19.50 2.14 5.49
N GLU A 114 -19.43 2.51 4.21
CA GLU A 114 -20.50 2.28 3.23
C GLU A 114 -20.85 0.79 3.11
N HIS A 115 -19.87 -0.11 2.99
CA HIS A 115 -20.13 -1.55 2.86
C HIS A 115 -20.72 -2.17 4.14
N TYR A 116 -20.24 -1.78 5.34
CA TYR A 116 -20.83 -2.24 6.61
C TYR A 116 -22.27 -1.74 6.80
N GLN A 117 -22.60 -0.54 6.29
CA GLN A 117 -23.95 0.00 6.32
C GLN A 117 -24.88 -0.72 5.32
N GLU A 118 -24.39 -1.06 4.12
CA GLU A 118 -25.14 -1.85 3.14
C GLU A 118 -25.45 -3.28 3.61
N GLU A 119 -24.54 -3.92 4.35
CA GLU A 119 -24.80 -5.24 4.93
C GLU A 119 -25.79 -5.17 6.11
N LYS A 120 -25.74 -4.12 6.94
CA LYS A 120 -26.72 -3.91 8.03
C LYS A 120 -28.13 -3.61 7.51
N THR A 121 -28.26 -2.92 6.38
CA THR A 121 -29.57 -2.59 5.78
C THR A 121 -30.19 -3.74 4.99
N LYS A 122 -29.41 -4.77 4.61
CA LYS A 122 -29.89 -6.00 3.95
C LYS A 122 -30.29 -7.11 4.93
N VAL A 123 -30.17 -6.92 6.24
CA VAL A 123 -30.74 -7.85 7.23
C VAL A 123 -32.24 -7.59 7.31
N PRO A 124 -33.12 -8.53 6.88
CA PRO A 124 -34.55 -8.33 7.05
C PRO A 124 -34.85 -8.25 8.55
N ARG A 125 -35.49 -7.16 8.97
CA ARG A 125 -36.15 -7.08 10.27
C ARG A 125 -37.31 -8.09 10.28
N GLY A 126 -37.03 -9.37 10.52
CA GLY A 126 -38.01 -10.25 11.14
C GLY A 126 -38.10 -9.81 12.60
N GLY A 127 -39.15 -9.12 13.03
CA GLY A 127 -40.51 -9.61 12.95
C GLY A 127 -40.72 -10.51 14.15
N LYS A 128 -40.97 -9.89 15.32
CA LYS A 128 -41.67 -10.51 16.43
C LYS A 128 -42.95 -9.72 16.64
#